data_AF-A0A1J7GUS2-F1
#
_entry.id   AF-A0A1J7GUS2-F1
#
_cell.length_a   1.000
_cell.length_b   1.000
_cell.length_c   1.000
_cell.angle_alpha   90.00
_cell.angle_beta   90.00
_cell.angle_gamma   90.00
#
_symmetry.space_group_name_H-M   'P 1'
#
loop_
_entity.id
_entity.type
_entity.pdbx_description
1 polymer ?
#
loop_
_entity_poly.entity_id
_entity_poly.type
_entity_poly.pdbx_seq_one_letter_code
_entity_poly.pdbx_strand_id
1 'polypeptide(L)'
;MKKYYFPAHSLAEALPSACWSETATFTLIDAWGKRYLHLNRGNLRQKQWQEIAGTVNRRHGHRRTEVQCKNRLDTLKKKFKIEKARVSEFNGGGYDGAWPFFHRLNFLIGDNYPSHRPSPAVRRHREIRPPAKFPEWALPPAGRRSDTQKRQSALLNSYFSRNLSAFAAAAAVVAKEEEGENLNRWKLRNESEKRKRVKESDNEDCETVCKKVALAIERFGEIYTRVEAKKQRQMLELEKQRMQFAIDLEYQRLQLFMETQVQLHKINRSKHSSAPSEAL
;
A
#
# COMPACT_ATOMS: atom_id res chain seq x y z
N MET A 1 51.79 22.37 2.12
CA MET A 1 50.78 22.78 1.12
C MET A 1 50.31 21.58 0.31
N LYS A 2 49.10 21.06 0.56
CA LYS A 2 48.24 20.42 -0.46
C LYS A 2 46.79 20.65 -0.04
N LYS A 3 46.16 21.67 -0.62
CA LYS A 3 44.72 21.93 -0.44
C LYS A 3 43.99 20.91 -1.32
N TYR A 4 43.26 19.97 -0.70
CA TYR A 4 42.33 19.14 -1.46
C TYR A 4 41.10 19.98 -1.79
N TYR A 5 41.14 20.59 -2.98
CA TYR A 5 39.96 21.13 -3.63
C TYR A 5 39.13 19.93 -4.12
N PHE A 6 38.00 19.65 -3.47
CA PHE A 6 36.97 18.80 -4.06
C PHE A 6 36.18 19.68 -5.05
N PRO A 7 36.19 19.38 -6.36
CA PRO A 7 35.38 20.13 -7.31
C PRO A 7 33.89 19.93 -7.00
N ALA A 8 33.20 21.01 -6.61
CA ALA A 8 31.76 21.05 -6.38
C ALA A 8 30.96 21.00 -7.68
N HIS A 9 31.24 20.03 -8.56
CA HIS A 9 30.58 19.89 -9.87
C HIS A 9 29.87 18.55 -10.09
N SER A 10 29.70 17.71 -9.06
CA SER A 10 29.01 16.42 -9.22
C SER A 10 27.94 16.14 -8.15
N LEU A 11 27.16 17.16 -7.77
CA LEU A 11 25.91 16.98 -7.02
C LEU A 11 24.66 17.50 -7.77
N ALA A 12 24.82 18.03 -8.98
CA ALA A 12 23.72 18.53 -9.80
C ALA A 12 23.13 17.49 -10.78
N GLU A 13 23.78 16.34 -10.99
CA GLU A 13 23.32 15.32 -11.96
C GLU A 13 22.50 14.18 -11.31
N ALA A 14 22.19 14.26 -10.01
CA ALA A 14 21.58 13.18 -9.24
C ALA A 14 20.15 13.48 -8.75
N LEU A 15 19.36 14.23 -9.53
CA LEU A 15 17.89 14.12 -9.48
C LEU A 15 17.34 13.66 -10.84
N PRO A 16 17.66 12.44 -11.32
CA PRO A 16 17.20 11.98 -12.61
C PRO A 16 15.73 11.59 -12.49
N SER A 17 14.85 12.36 -13.13
CA SER A 17 13.52 11.90 -13.59
C SER A 17 12.37 11.72 -12.58
N ALA A 18 12.41 12.21 -11.34
CA ALA A 18 11.24 12.07 -10.44
C ALA A 18 10.08 13.04 -10.71
N CYS A 19 10.33 14.22 -11.30
CA CYS A 19 9.28 15.18 -11.62
C CYS A 19 8.59 14.80 -12.95
N TRP A 20 7.38 14.27 -12.90
CA TRP A 20 6.49 14.26 -14.07
C TRP A 20 5.74 15.58 -14.07
N SER A 21 6.10 16.49 -14.97
CA SER A 21 5.30 17.70 -15.15
C SER A 21 3.87 17.33 -15.58
N GLU A 22 2.94 18.23 -15.29
CA GLU A 22 1.54 18.05 -15.68
C GLU A 22 1.40 17.93 -17.20
N THR A 23 2.08 18.79 -17.95
CA THR A 23 2.12 18.77 -19.42
C THR A 23 2.77 17.52 -19.99
N ALA A 24 3.81 16.96 -19.35
CA ALA A 24 4.41 15.68 -19.73
C ALA A 24 3.45 14.52 -19.47
N THR A 25 2.71 14.58 -18.35
CA THR A 25 1.70 13.58 -18.00
C THR A 25 0.54 13.60 -19.00
N PHE A 26 0.04 14.77 -19.39
CA PHE A 26 -0.97 14.91 -20.45
C PHE A 26 -0.48 14.36 -21.79
N THR A 27 0.75 14.70 -22.18
CA THR A 27 1.34 14.20 -23.43
C THR A 27 1.45 12.68 -23.42
N LEU A 28 1.83 12.08 -22.29
CA LEU A 28 1.87 10.63 -22.11
C LEU A 28 0.48 10.01 -22.29
N ILE A 29 -0.54 10.55 -21.61
CA ILE A 29 -1.92 10.05 -21.71
C ILE A 29 -2.42 10.14 -23.15
N ASP A 30 -2.10 11.22 -23.85
CA ASP A 30 -2.51 11.44 -25.24
C ASP A 30 -1.83 10.49 -26.22
N ALA A 31 -0.50 10.37 -26.13
CA ALA A 31 0.27 9.48 -26.98
C ALA A 31 -0.12 8.01 -26.76
N TRP A 32 -0.28 7.62 -25.50
CA TRP A 32 -0.79 6.29 -25.15
C TRP A 32 -2.23 6.09 -25.61
N GLY A 33 -3.12 7.05 -25.35
CA GLY A 33 -4.54 6.99 -25.68
C GLY A 33 -4.78 6.79 -27.17
N LYS A 34 -4.05 7.51 -28.03
CA LYS A 34 -4.09 7.33 -29.49
C LYS A 34 -3.73 5.91 -29.91
N ARG A 35 -2.64 5.36 -29.36
CA ARG A 35 -2.21 3.97 -29.64
C ARG A 35 -3.17 2.94 -29.08
N TYR A 36 -3.71 3.19 -27.89
CA TYR A 36 -4.67 2.33 -27.21
C TYR A 36 -5.99 2.20 -27.99
N LEU A 37 -6.52 3.32 -28.50
CA LEU A 37 -7.71 3.31 -29.35
C LEU A 37 -7.46 2.62 -30.69
N HIS A 38 -6.30 2.87 -31.32
CA HIS A 38 -5.93 2.22 -32.58
C HIS A 38 -5.81 0.69 -32.49
N LEU A 39 -5.55 0.16 -31.30
CA LEU A 39 -5.54 -1.29 -31.01
C LEU A 39 -6.88 -1.81 -30.49
N ASN A 40 -7.99 -1.08 -30.68
CA ASN A 40 -9.29 -1.43 -30.11
C ASN A 40 -9.23 -1.72 -28.61
N ARG A 41 -8.53 -0.86 -27.84
CA ARG A 41 -8.35 -0.99 -26.38
C ARG A 41 -7.51 -2.21 -25.97
N GLY A 42 -6.69 -2.73 -26.88
CA GLY A 42 -5.75 -3.83 -26.64
C GLY A 42 -4.46 -3.44 -25.90
N ASN A 43 -3.63 -4.44 -25.59
CA ASN A 43 -2.35 -4.27 -24.90
C ASN A 43 -1.27 -3.74 -25.86
N LEU A 44 -0.48 -2.78 -25.39
CA LEU A 44 0.64 -2.23 -26.16
C LEU A 44 1.89 -3.10 -26.04
N ARG A 45 2.53 -3.36 -27.18
CA ARG A 45 3.84 -4.04 -27.26
C ARG A 45 4.99 -3.08 -27.00
N GLN A 46 6.18 -3.63 -26.74
CA GLN A 46 7.40 -2.88 -26.45
C GLN A 46 7.66 -1.75 -27.46
N LYS A 47 7.68 -2.04 -28.76
CA LYS A 47 7.88 -1.03 -29.82
C LYS A 47 6.92 0.17 -29.70
N GLN A 48 5.65 -0.07 -29.36
CA GLN A 48 4.67 1.01 -29.23
C GLN A 48 4.94 1.86 -27.99
N TRP A 49 5.44 1.26 -26.91
CA TRP A 49 5.90 1.99 -25.74
C TRP A 49 7.15 2.82 -26.03
N GLN A 50 8.09 2.32 -26.83
CA GLN A 50 9.25 3.10 -27.29
C GLN A 50 8.80 4.33 -28.09
N GLU A 51 7.82 4.18 -28.99
CA GLU A 51 7.28 5.30 -29.77
C GLU A 51 6.56 6.34 -28.89
N ILE A 52 5.84 5.90 -27.86
CA ILE A 52 5.21 6.78 -26.86
C ILE A 52 6.29 7.55 -26.09
N ALA A 53 7.31 6.84 -25.58
CA ALA A 53 8.44 7.46 -24.89
C ALA A 53 9.15 8.48 -25.79
N GLY A 54 9.40 8.13 -27.06
CA GLY A 54 9.97 9.04 -28.05
C GLY A 54 9.11 10.30 -28.25
N THR A 55 7.79 10.17 -28.26
CA THR A 55 6.87 11.31 -28.38
C THR A 55 6.92 12.24 -27.15
N VAL A 56 6.97 11.66 -25.94
CA VAL A 56 7.11 12.43 -24.70
C VAL A 56 8.46 13.14 -24.65
N ASN A 57 9.54 12.43 -24.98
CA ASN A 57 10.91 12.97 -24.94
C ASN A 57 11.11 14.11 -25.94
N ARG A 58 10.55 14.01 -27.16
CA ARG A 58 10.61 15.10 -28.16
C ARG A 58 9.94 16.39 -27.68
N ARG A 59 8.92 16.31 -26.82
CA ARG A 59 8.16 17.47 -26.36
C ARG A 59 8.64 18.07 -25.05
N HIS A 60 9.27 17.26 -24.19
CA HIS A 60 9.62 17.65 -22.83
C HIS A 60 11.13 17.59 -22.53
N GLY A 61 11.97 17.25 -23.51
CA GLY A 61 13.44 17.30 -23.40
C GLY A 61 14.07 16.30 -22.44
N HIS A 62 13.29 15.60 -21.62
CA HIS A 62 13.78 14.59 -20.69
C HIS A 62 13.93 13.22 -21.36
N ARG A 63 15.01 12.48 -21.06
CA ARG A 63 15.22 11.11 -21.56
C ARG A 63 14.40 10.10 -20.75
N ARG A 64 13.10 9.97 -21.02
CA ARG A 64 12.25 8.94 -20.41
C ARG A 64 12.34 7.61 -21.15
N THR A 65 12.35 6.51 -20.40
CA THR A 65 12.32 5.16 -20.96
C THR A 65 10.89 4.65 -21.11
N GLU A 66 10.70 3.64 -21.96
CA GLU A 66 9.42 2.96 -22.15
C GLU A 66 8.82 2.44 -20.82
N VAL A 67 9.68 1.93 -19.94
CA VAL A 67 9.30 1.39 -18.63
C VAL A 67 8.82 2.51 -17.71
N GLN A 68 9.47 3.67 -17.71
CA GLN A 68 9.04 4.83 -16.92
C GLN A 68 7.68 5.35 -17.38
N CYS A 69 7.45 5.43 -18.70
CA CYS A 69 6.16 5.81 -19.27
C CYS A 69 5.05 4.84 -18.86
N LYS A 70 5.32 3.52 -18.94
CA LYS A 70 4.37 2.48 -18.53
C LYS A 70 4.03 2.57 -17.03
N ASN A 71 5.04 2.63 -16.16
CA ASN A 71 4.85 2.70 -14.70
C ASN A 71 4.08 3.96 -14.30
N ARG A 72 4.37 5.09 -14.95
CA ARG A 72 3.62 6.33 -14.75
C ARG A 72 2.16 6.15 -15.13
N LEU A 73 1.88 5.60 -16.32
CA LEU A 73 0.51 5.37 -16.76
C LEU A 73 -0.25 4.39 -15.85
N ASP A 74 0.39 3.31 -15.41
CA ASP A 74 -0.24 2.35 -14.49
C ASP A 74 -0.64 3.03 -13.17
N THR A 75 0.18 3.96 -12.69
CA THR A 75 -0.14 4.78 -11.52
C THR A 75 -1.35 5.70 -11.79
N LEU A 76 -1.41 6.32 -12.96
CA LEU A 76 -2.53 7.18 -13.37
C LEU A 76 -3.83 6.38 -13.50
N LYS A 77 -3.78 5.18 -14.10
CA LYS A 77 -4.93 4.28 -14.23
C LYS A 77 -5.45 3.80 -12.87
N LYS A 78 -4.56 3.54 -11.90
CA LYS A 78 -4.95 3.23 -10.51
C LYS A 78 -5.67 4.40 -9.86
N LYS A 79 -5.08 5.60 -9.93
CA LYS A 79 -5.72 6.83 -9.41
C LYS A 79 -7.07 7.08 -10.05
N PHE A 80 -7.19 6.91 -11.37
CA PHE A 80 -8.45 7.04 -12.09
C PHE A 80 -9.56 6.12 -11.56
N LYS A 81 -9.26 4.87 -11.21
CA LYS A 81 -10.26 3.95 -10.65
C LYS A 81 -10.82 4.45 -9.31
N ILE A 82 -9.94 4.96 -8.46
CA ILE A 82 -10.32 5.53 -7.15
C ILE A 82 -11.16 6.78 -7.37
N GLU A 83 -10.70 7.68 -8.24
CA GLU A 83 -11.40 8.93 -8.56
C GLU A 83 -12.78 8.66 -9.18
N LYS A 84 -12.89 7.63 -10.03
CA LYS A 84 -14.15 7.24 -10.66
C LYS A 84 -15.16 6.70 -9.66
N ALA A 85 -14.72 5.93 -8.67
CA ALA A 85 -15.59 5.47 -7.57
C ALA A 85 -16.09 6.67 -6.76
N ARG A 86 -15.18 7.59 -6.40
CA ARG A 86 -15.51 8.80 -5.66
C ARG A 86 -16.50 9.72 -6.38
N VAL A 87 -16.34 9.92 -7.70
CA VAL A 87 -17.27 10.71 -8.52
C VAL A 87 -18.64 10.05 -8.64
N SER A 88 -18.71 8.71 -8.63
CA SER A 88 -19.98 7.96 -8.69
C SER A 88 -20.79 8.06 -7.40
N GLU A 89 -20.17 8.36 -6.26
CA GLU A 89 -20.83 8.47 -4.96
C GLU A 89 -21.44 9.86 -4.73
N PHE A 90 -20.97 10.90 -5.44
CA PHE A 90 -21.28 12.29 -5.13
C PHE A 90 -22.27 12.99 -6.08
N ASN A 91 -22.97 12.23 -6.94
CA ASN A 91 -24.08 12.67 -7.82
C ASN A 91 -24.08 14.18 -8.18
N GLY A 92 -23.03 14.64 -8.86
CA GLY A 92 -22.99 15.94 -9.55
C GLY A 92 -22.99 17.20 -8.67
N GLY A 93 -22.92 17.09 -7.34
CA GLY A 93 -23.05 18.24 -6.44
C GLY A 93 -21.73 18.80 -5.92
N GLY A 94 -20.86 19.34 -6.79
CA GLY A 94 -19.68 20.11 -6.37
C GLY A 94 -18.40 19.29 -6.17
N TYR A 95 -17.76 18.91 -7.27
CA TYR A 95 -16.41 18.35 -7.26
C TYR A 95 -15.39 19.42 -7.65
N ASP A 96 -15.08 20.35 -6.74
CA ASP A 96 -14.15 21.48 -6.99
C ASP A 96 -12.66 21.07 -6.95
N GLY A 97 -12.36 19.85 -7.38
CA GLY A 97 -10.99 19.33 -7.45
C GLY A 97 -10.83 18.19 -8.43
N ALA A 98 -11.55 18.22 -9.57
CA ALA A 98 -11.44 17.21 -10.63
C ALA A 98 -9.97 17.08 -11.01
N TRP A 99 -9.36 15.98 -10.57
CA TRP A 99 -7.98 15.66 -10.89
C TRP A 99 -7.76 15.90 -12.39
N PRO A 100 -6.77 16.70 -12.82
CA PRO A 100 -6.74 17.29 -14.16
C PRO A 100 -6.71 16.25 -15.29
N PHE A 101 -6.27 15.03 -14.99
CA PHE A 101 -6.21 13.91 -15.93
C PHE A 101 -7.52 13.08 -16.00
N PHE A 102 -8.48 13.34 -15.12
CA PHE A 102 -9.69 12.54 -14.96
C PHE A 102 -10.54 12.49 -16.22
N HIS A 103 -10.94 13.65 -16.76
CA HIS A 103 -11.77 13.71 -17.97
C HIS A 103 -11.11 13.02 -19.16
N ARG A 104 -9.80 13.24 -19.32
CA ARG A 104 -9.04 12.65 -20.42
C ARG A 104 -8.95 11.13 -20.33
N LEU A 105 -8.71 10.59 -19.13
CA LEU A 105 -8.71 9.15 -18.90
C LEU A 105 -10.14 8.58 -18.99
N ASN A 106 -11.15 9.30 -18.49
CA ASN A 106 -12.54 8.86 -18.59
C ASN A 106 -13.00 8.73 -20.04
N PHE A 107 -12.61 9.64 -20.92
CA PHE A 107 -12.89 9.52 -22.35
C PHE A 107 -12.24 8.29 -22.99
N LEU A 108 -11.02 7.92 -22.57
CA LEU A 108 -10.26 6.82 -23.16
C LEU A 108 -10.68 5.43 -22.63
N ILE A 109 -10.95 5.32 -21.33
CA ILE A 109 -11.19 4.04 -20.64
C ILE A 109 -12.48 4.00 -19.83
N GLY A 110 -13.31 5.04 -19.86
CA GLY A 110 -14.54 5.16 -19.07
C GLY A 110 -15.46 3.95 -19.24
N ASP A 111 -15.74 3.54 -20.47
CA ASP A 111 -16.69 2.44 -20.71
C ASP A 111 -16.15 1.06 -20.27
N ASN A 112 -14.83 0.92 -20.11
CA ASN A 112 -14.23 -0.34 -19.65
C ASN A 112 -14.35 -0.53 -18.12
N TYR A 113 -14.80 0.51 -17.40
CA TYR A 113 -15.01 0.48 -15.96
C TYR A 113 -16.43 0.92 -15.67
N PRO A 114 -17.45 0.07 -15.90
CA PRO A 114 -18.83 0.42 -15.59
C PRO A 114 -18.94 0.69 -14.08
N SER A 115 -19.19 1.95 -13.71
CA SER A 115 -19.76 2.28 -12.41
C SER A 115 -21.15 1.66 -12.38
N HIS A 116 -21.49 0.89 -11.35
CA HIS A 116 -22.71 0.09 -11.27
C HIS A 116 -23.92 0.69 -12.00
N ARG A 117 -24.40 -0.01 -13.02
CA ARG A 117 -25.68 0.27 -13.67
C ARG A 117 -26.78 -0.32 -12.76
N PRO A 118 -27.77 0.44 -12.26
CA PRO A 118 -29.03 -0.18 -11.92
C PRO A 118 -29.66 -0.59 -13.24
N SER A 119 -29.68 -1.89 -13.54
CA SER A 119 -30.56 -2.39 -14.61
C SER A 119 -32.00 -2.29 -14.13
N PRO A 120 -32.89 -1.87 -15.02
CA PRO A 120 -34.00 -2.75 -15.35
C PRO A 120 -33.96 -3.19 -16.81
N ALA A 121 -34.52 -4.37 -17.02
CA ALA A 121 -34.43 -5.20 -18.20
C ALA A 121 -35.10 -4.60 -19.43
N VAL A 122 -34.56 -4.90 -20.62
CA VAL A 122 -35.33 -5.48 -21.75
C VAL A 122 -34.39 -6.40 -22.52
N ARG A 123 -34.34 -7.69 -22.16
CA ARG A 123 -33.93 -8.73 -23.12
C ARG A 123 -35.21 -9.16 -23.82
N ARG A 124 -35.25 -8.93 -25.14
CA ARG A 124 -36.34 -9.34 -26.02
C ARG A 124 -36.53 -10.86 -25.92
N HIS A 125 -37.78 -11.28 -25.87
CA HIS A 125 -38.23 -12.67 -25.85
C HIS A 125 -37.47 -13.54 -26.85
N ARG A 126 -36.99 -14.69 -26.39
CA ARG A 126 -36.78 -15.86 -27.25
C ARG A 126 -37.53 -17.01 -26.60
N GLU A 127 -38.52 -17.52 -27.32
CA GLU A 127 -39.42 -18.59 -26.90
C GLU A 127 -38.67 -19.81 -26.38
N ILE A 128 -39.15 -20.35 -25.26
CA ILE A 128 -38.71 -21.61 -24.67
C ILE A 128 -39.44 -22.73 -25.43
N ARG A 129 -38.71 -23.51 -26.22
CA ARG A 129 -39.18 -24.80 -26.76
C ARG A 129 -38.92 -25.90 -25.70
N PRO A 130 -39.89 -26.79 -25.40
CA PRO A 130 -39.69 -27.82 -24.38
C PRO A 130 -38.73 -28.92 -24.87
N PRO A 131 -37.96 -29.59 -23.97
CA PRO A 131 -37.00 -30.61 -24.38
C PRO A 131 -37.68 -31.95 -24.65
N ALA A 132 -37.29 -32.58 -25.76
CA ALA A 132 -37.60 -33.97 -26.06
C ALA A 132 -36.82 -34.92 -25.14
N LYS A 133 -37.50 -36.00 -24.72
CA LYS A 133 -37.00 -37.07 -23.85
C LYS A 133 -35.91 -37.89 -24.58
N PHE A 134 -34.81 -38.20 -23.90
CA PHE A 134 -33.86 -39.25 -24.30
C PHE A 134 -33.61 -40.20 -23.10
N PRO A 135 -33.38 -41.51 -23.34
CA PRO A 135 -33.49 -42.55 -22.31
C PRO A 135 -32.24 -42.77 -21.45
N GLU A 136 -32.51 -43.41 -20.31
CA GLU A 136 -31.79 -43.59 -19.05
C GLU A 136 -30.59 -44.57 -19.07
N TRP A 137 -29.93 -44.82 -20.20
CA TRP A 137 -28.76 -45.71 -20.19
C TRP A 137 -27.69 -45.25 -21.18
N ALA A 138 -26.71 -44.50 -20.69
CA ALA A 138 -25.40 -44.36 -21.33
C ALA A 138 -24.44 -43.68 -20.36
N LEU A 139 -24.01 -44.39 -19.32
CA LEU A 139 -22.72 -44.13 -18.69
C LEU A 139 -21.73 -45.19 -19.17
N PRO A 140 -20.54 -44.77 -19.60
CA PRO A 140 -19.35 -45.59 -19.44
C PRO A 140 -18.20 -44.74 -18.83
N PRO A 141 -17.05 -45.33 -18.45
CA PRO A 141 -16.71 -45.50 -17.04
C PRO A 141 -15.55 -44.60 -16.60
N ALA A 142 -15.31 -44.61 -15.29
CA ALA A 142 -14.19 -43.94 -14.63
C ALA A 142 -12.84 -44.17 -15.34
N GLY A 143 -12.23 -43.07 -15.78
CA GLY A 143 -10.82 -43.00 -16.13
C GLY A 143 -10.09 -42.00 -15.23
N ARG A 144 -9.36 -42.50 -14.23
CA ARG A 144 -8.33 -41.72 -13.53
C ARG A 144 -7.21 -41.42 -14.53
N ARG A 145 -6.96 -40.14 -14.81
CA ARG A 145 -5.60 -39.64 -15.12
C ARG A 145 -5.40 -38.29 -14.47
N SER A 146 -4.26 -38.18 -13.81
CA SER A 146 -3.74 -37.08 -13.02
C SER A 146 -3.68 -35.79 -13.82
N ASP A 147 -4.16 -34.69 -13.23
CA ASP A 147 -3.56 -33.39 -13.51
C ASP A 147 -3.39 -32.60 -12.21
N THR A 148 -2.15 -32.19 -12.02
CA THR A 148 -1.62 -31.51 -10.86
C THR A 148 -1.97 -30.02 -10.92
N GLN A 149 -2.17 -29.44 -9.74
CA GLN A 149 -1.79 -28.04 -9.44
C GLN A 149 -2.74 -26.91 -9.90
N LYS A 150 -3.91 -26.77 -9.25
CA LYS A 150 -4.51 -25.42 -9.04
C LYS A 150 -5.61 -25.37 -7.97
N ARG A 151 -5.27 -25.62 -6.70
CA ARG A 151 -6.21 -25.40 -5.58
C ARG A 151 -5.56 -24.84 -4.31
N GLN A 152 -4.59 -23.95 -4.45
CA GLN A 152 -3.97 -23.27 -3.28
C GLN A 152 -4.13 -21.74 -3.28
N SER A 153 -4.59 -21.11 -4.37
CA SER A 153 -4.69 -19.63 -4.43
C SER A 153 -5.98 -19.03 -3.87
N ALA A 154 -7.05 -19.82 -3.69
CA ALA A 154 -8.34 -19.30 -3.24
C ALA A 154 -8.44 -19.15 -1.71
N LEU A 155 -7.76 -20.01 -0.95
CA LEU A 155 -7.79 -19.94 0.52
C LEU A 155 -6.92 -18.78 1.03
N LEU A 156 -5.71 -18.59 0.50
CA LEU A 156 -4.80 -17.51 0.95
C LEU A 156 -5.35 -16.10 0.67
N ASN A 157 -6.04 -15.87 -0.44
CA ASN A 157 -6.70 -14.58 -0.71
C ASN A 157 -7.87 -14.31 0.24
N SER A 158 -8.60 -15.34 0.67
CA SER A 158 -9.72 -15.20 1.61
C SER A 158 -9.23 -14.90 3.04
N TYR A 159 -8.13 -15.51 3.47
CA TYR A 159 -7.52 -15.23 4.78
C TYR A 159 -6.87 -13.83 4.85
N PHE A 160 -6.22 -13.37 3.78
CA PHE A 160 -5.61 -12.03 3.78
C PHE A 160 -6.66 -10.90 3.77
N SER A 161 -7.75 -11.04 2.99
CA SER A 161 -8.82 -10.02 2.94
C SER A 161 -9.66 -9.95 4.21
N ARG A 162 -9.92 -11.09 4.90
CA ARG A 162 -10.66 -11.08 6.18
C ARG A 162 -9.85 -10.47 7.33
N ASN A 163 -8.54 -10.65 7.32
CA ASN A 163 -7.66 -10.07 8.33
C ASN A 163 -7.51 -8.54 8.17
N LEU A 164 -7.57 -8.02 6.93
CA LEU A 164 -7.58 -6.58 6.68
C LEU A 164 -8.86 -5.89 7.19
N SER A 165 -10.03 -6.53 7.04
CA SER A 165 -11.29 -5.94 7.54
C SER A 165 -11.39 -6.00 9.06
N ALA A 166 -10.88 -7.06 9.69
CA ALA A 166 -10.86 -7.17 11.15
C ALA A 166 -9.87 -6.19 11.78
N PHE A 167 -8.69 -6.01 11.18
CA PHE A 167 -7.69 -5.04 11.63
C PHE A 167 -8.14 -3.60 11.38
N ALA A 168 -8.85 -3.33 10.27
CA ALA A 168 -9.47 -2.02 10.00
C ALA A 168 -10.64 -1.72 10.95
N ALA A 169 -11.44 -2.72 11.31
CA ALA A 169 -12.51 -2.57 12.30
C ALA A 169 -11.96 -2.35 13.71
N ALA A 170 -10.92 -3.10 14.12
CA ALA A 170 -10.24 -2.88 15.39
C ALA A 170 -9.53 -1.51 15.44
N ALA A 171 -8.89 -1.08 14.34
CA ALA A 171 -8.31 0.25 14.22
C ALA A 171 -9.38 1.37 14.26
N ALA A 172 -10.58 1.12 13.73
CA ALA A 172 -11.69 2.07 13.80
C ALA A 172 -12.34 2.13 15.20
N VAL A 173 -12.34 1.05 15.97
CA VAL A 173 -12.81 1.05 17.38
C VAL A 173 -11.79 1.75 18.28
N VAL A 174 -10.49 1.48 18.09
CA VAL A 174 -9.40 2.19 18.80
C VAL A 174 -9.37 3.68 18.41
N ALA A 175 -9.66 4.02 17.15
CA ALA A 175 -9.84 5.41 16.74
C ALA A 175 -11.06 6.05 17.38
N LYS A 176 -12.18 5.31 17.57
CA LYS A 176 -13.40 5.84 18.19
C LYS A 176 -13.27 6.08 19.70
N GLU A 177 -12.40 5.37 20.40
CA GLU A 177 -12.16 5.62 21.84
C GLU A 177 -11.21 6.81 22.09
N GLU A 178 -10.42 7.25 21.10
CA GLU A 178 -9.52 8.42 21.22
C GLU A 178 -10.02 9.67 20.44
N GLU A 179 -11.24 9.68 19.91
CA GLU A 179 -11.78 10.77 19.06
C GLU A 179 -12.90 11.59 19.72
N GLY A 180 -12.88 11.77 21.04
CA GLY A 180 -13.85 12.61 21.74
C GLY A 180 -13.52 14.11 21.76
N GLU A 181 -12.23 14.48 21.72
CA GLU A 181 -11.85 15.84 22.18
C GLU A 181 -10.96 16.64 21.22
N ASN A 182 -10.37 16.03 20.19
CA ASN A 182 -9.33 16.73 19.41
C ASN A 182 -9.84 17.42 18.14
N LEU A 183 -10.88 16.91 17.47
CA LEU A 183 -11.36 17.47 16.20
C LEU A 183 -11.92 18.91 16.32
N ASN A 184 -12.41 19.28 17.51
CA ASN A 184 -13.04 20.58 17.75
C ASN A 184 -12.03 21.74 17.89
N ARG A 185 -10.76 21.45 18.19
CA ARG A 185 -9.71 22.48 18.30
C ARG A 185 -9.25 23.00 16.92
N TRP A 186 -9.41 22.19 15.87
CA TRP A 186 -8.83 22.47 14.55
C TRP A 186 -9.73 23.35 13.69
N LYS A 187 -11.03 23.35 13.97
CA LYS A 187 -12.04 24.15 13.25
C LYS A 187 -12.04 25.62 13.67
N LEU A 188 -11.77 25.92 14.95
CA LEU A 188 -11.77 27.31 15.45
C LEU A 188 -10.53 28.13 15.03
N ARG A 189 -9.39 27.51 14.72
CA ARG A 189 -8.16 28.26 14.39
C ARG A 189 -8.15 28.82 12.96
N ASN A 190 -8.88 28.20 12.04
CA ASN A 190 -8.95 28.62 10.63
C ASN A 190 -9.92 29.80 10.37
N GLU A 191 -10.84 30.09 11.28
CA GLU A 191 -11.82 31.19 11.12
C GLU A 191 -11.19 32.56 11.48
N SER A 192 -10.19 32.57 12.37
CA SER A 192 -9.60 33.79 12.95
C SER A 192 -8.62 34.53 12.03
N GLU A 193 -8.06 33.86 11.02
CA GLU A 193 -7.04 34.45 10.11
C GLU A 193 -7.65 35.09 8.85
N LYS A 194 -8.98 35.11 8.71
CA LYS A 194 -9.66 35.65 7.51
C LYS A 194 -9.98 37.15 7.55
N ARG A 195 -9.55 37.88 8.58
CA ARG A 195 -9.79 39.33 8.74
C ARG A 195 -8.50 40.14 8.84
N LYS A 196 -7.66 40.12 7.79
CA LYS A 196 -6.84 41.28 7.39
C LYS A 196 -6.02 40.92 6.15
N ARG A 197 -6.33 41.59 5.05
CA ARG A 197 -5.42 42.45 4.27
C ARG A 197 -5.83 42.39 2.79
N VAL A 198 -6.60 43.40 2.38
CA VAL A 198 -6.74 43.78 0.97
C VAL A 198 -5.58 44.71 0.65
N LYS A 199 -4.69 44.30 -0.27
CA LYS A 199 -4.11 45.15 -1.32
C LYS A 199 -3.28 44.28 -2.27
N GLU A 200 -3.69 44.27 -3.53
CA GLU A 200 -3.05 43.66 -4.70
C GLU A 200 -1.56 43.98 -4.84
N SER A 201 -0.79 42.97 -5.25
CA SER A 201 0.25 43.07 -6.28
C SER A 201 0.55 41.66 -6.79
N ASP A 202 0.48 41.45 -8.10
CA ASP A 202 0.51 40.17 -8.84
C ASP A 202 1.84 39.36 -8.72
N ASN A 203 2.26 39.06 -7.49
CA ASN A 203 3.43 38.22 -7.17
C ASN A 203 3.17 37.23 -6.00
N GLU A 204 1.90 37.02 -5.62
CA GLU A 204 1.46 36.34 -4.39
C GLU A 204 1.28 34.80 -4.51
N ASP A 205 1.31 34.23 -5.72
CA ASP A 205 1.06 32.80 -5.90
C ASP A 205 2.21 31.93 -5.38
N CYS A 206 3.46 32.37 -5.52
CA CYS A 206 4.61 31.59 -5.07
C CYS A 206 4.72 31.58 -3.54
N GLU A 207 4.49 32.74 -2.88
CA GLU A 207 4.62 32.85 -1.44
C GLU A 207 3.51 32.09 -0.70
N THR A 208 2.28 32.12 -1.23
CA THR A 208 1.15 31.37 -0.67
C THR A 208 1.31 29.86 -0.85
N VAL A 209 1.85 29.41 -1.99
CA VAL A 209 2.18 27.99 -2.22
C VAL A 209 3.32 27.54 -1.31
N CYS A 210 4.39 28.32 -1.18
CA CYS A 210 5.50 28.01 -0.29
C CYS A 210 5.05 27.90 1.18
N LYS A 211 4.17 28.79 1.64
CA LYS A 211 3.56 28.71 2.99
C LYS A 211 2.74 27.43 3.18
N LYS A 212 1.93 27.04 2.20
CA LYS A 212 1.15 25.78 2.25
C LYS A 212 2.06 24.55 2.30
N VAL A 213 3.16 24.56 1.56
CA VAL A 213 4.15 23.48 1.57
C VAL A 213 4.87 23.40 2.91
N ALA A 214 5.32 24.53 3.46
CA ALA A 214 5.96 24.57 4.78
C ALA A 214 5.04 24.00 5.88
N LEU A 215 3.76 24.39 5.89
CA LEU A 215 2.76 23.86 6.81
C LEU A 215 2.50 22.37 6.63
N ALA A 216 2.51 21.87 5.39
CA ALA A 216 2.39 20.44 5.14
C ALA A 216 3.60 19.67 5.70
N ILE A 217 4.82 20.18 5.46
CA ILE A 217 6.06 19.57 5.96
C ILE A 217 6.09 19.53 7.49
N GLU A 218 5.69 20.61 8.16
CA GLU A 218 5.60 20.67 9.62
C GLU A 218 4.64 19.60 10.16
N ARG A 219 3.44 19.50 9.58
CA ARG A 219 2.46 18.46 9.92
C ARG A 219 3.01 17.05 9.70
N PHE A 220 3.71 16.82 8.59
CA PHE A 220 4.36 15.52 8.36
C PHE A 220 5.44 15.23 9.41
N GLY A 221 6.21 16.23 9.83
CA GLY A 221 7.21 16.09 10.89
C GLY A 221 6.60 15.73 12.26
N GLU A 222 5.49 16.36 12.63
CA GLU A 222 4.76 16.04 13.87
C GLU A 222 4.21 14.61 13.87
N ILE A 223 3.68 14.16 12.74
CA ILE A 223 3.17 12.79 12.60
C ILE A 223 4.33 11.79 12.66
N TYR A 224 5.42 12.07 11.92
CA TYR A 224 6.59 11.20 11.87
C TYR A 224 7.22 11.01 13.25
N THR A 225 7.42 12.09 14.01
CA THR A 225 7.98 12.02 15.37
C THR A 225 7.13 11.17 16.31
N ARG A 226 5.79 11.30 16.24
CA ARG A 226 4.87 10.46 17.02
C ARG A 226 4.95 8.98 16.62
N VAL A 227 5.00 8.69 15.32
CA VAL A 227 5.08 7.31 14.81
C VAL A 227 6.42 6.67 15.20
N GLU A 228 7.53 7.38 15.04
CA GLU A 228 8.85 6.88 15.44
C GLU A 228 8.96 6.67 16.95
N ALA A 229 8.40 7.57 17.76
CA ALA A 229 8.37 7.38 19.22
C ALA A 229 7.57 6.12 19.61
N LYS A 230 6.43 5.87 18.97
CA LYS A 230 5.66 4.62 19.19
C LYS A 230 6.46 3.39 18.74
N LYS A 231 7.12 3.44 17.59
CA LYS A 231 7.96 2.35 17.07
C LYS A 231 9.10 2.02 18.04
N GLN A 232 9.78 3.02 18.57
CA GLN A 232 10.87 2.84 19.54
C GLN A 232 10.36 2.22 20.85
N ARG A 233 9.22 2.68 21.38
CA ARG A 233 8.61 2.07 22.58
C ARG A 233 8.28 0.60 22.37
N GLN A 234 7.72 0.24 21.21
CA GLN A 234 7.43 -1.15 20.90
C GLN A 234 8.69 -2.00 20.81
N MET A 235 9.76 -1.47 20.19
CA MET A 235 11.05 -2.15 20.10
C MET A 235 11.63 -2.41 21.50
N LEU A 236 11.57 -1.43 22.40
CA LEU A 236 12.04 -1.57 23.78
C LEU A 236 11.24 -2.60 24.57
N GLU A 237 9.91 -2.63 24.43
CA GLU A 237 9.08 -3.61 25.13
C GLU A 237 9.38 -5.04 24.66
N LEU A 238 9.57 -5.24 23.36
CA LEU A 238 9.96 -6.54 22.81
C LEU A 238 11.35 -6.97 23.28
N GLU A 239 12.31 -6.04 23.38
CA GLU A 239 13.64 -6.35 23.91
C GLU A 239 13.60 -6.67 25.41
N LYS A 240 12.79 -5.94 26.18
CA LYS A 240 12.55 -6.23 27.60
C LYS A 240 11.98 -7.64 27.78
N GLN A 241 10.97 -8.01 27.00
CA GLN A 241 10.42 -9.37 27.01
C GLN A 241 11.50 -10.40 26.64
N ARG A 242 12.27 -10.15 25.57
CA ARG A 242 13.37 -11.03 25.17
C ARG A 242 14.38 -11.24 26.30
N MET A 243 14.76 -10.17 27.00
CA MET A 243 15.69 -10.24 28.12
C MET A 243 15.08 -10.96 29.33
N GLN A 244 13.80 -10.72 29.64
CA GLN A 244 13.10 -11.41 30.72
C GLN A 244 13.10 -12.93 30.51
N PHE A 245 12.75 -13.38 29.30
CA PHE A 245 12.79 -14.81 28.98
C PHE A 245 14.19 -15.40 29.11
N ALA A 246 15.23 -14.66 28.71
CA ALA A 246 16.61 -15.11 28.87
C ALA A 246 17.00 -15.27 30.35
N ILE A 247 16.58 -14.33 31.21
CA ILE A 247 16.80 -14.39 32.66
C ILE A 247 16.06 -15.57 33.28
N ASP A 248 14.78 -15.77 32.92
CA ASP A 248 13.96 -16.86 33.46
C ASP A 248 14.53 -18.23 33.06
N LEU A 249 15.04 -18.36 31.83
CA LEU A 249 15.71 -19.58 31.37
C LEU A 249 17.03 -19.84 32.10
N GLU A 250 17.85 -18.82 32.34
CA GLU A 250 19.07 -18.95 33.16
C GLU A 250 18.71 -19.35 34.60
N TYR A 251 17.68 -18.75 35.18
CA TYR A 251 17.20 -19.11 36.51
C TYR A 251 16.81 -20.59 36.59
N GLN A 252 16.02 -21.09 35.63
CA GLN A 252 15.67 -22.51 35.55
C GLN A 252 16.90 -23.41 35.40
N ARG A 253 17.88 -23.00 34.58
CA ARG A 253 19.14 -23.74 34.41
C ARG A 253 19.94 -23.82 35.72
N LEU A 254 20.07 -22.71 36.43
CA LEU A 254 20.76 -22.65 37.73
C LEU A 254 20.03 -23.47 38.79
N GLN A 255 18.70 -23.41 38.83
CA GLN A 255 17.89 -24.20 39.74
C GLN A 255 18.13 -25.69 39.54
N LEU A 256 18.05 -26.19 38.29
CA LEU A 256 18.30 -27.60 37.98
C LEU A 256 19.72 -28.01 38.40
N PHE A 257 20.72 -27.17 38.14
CA PHE A 257 22.09 -27.44 38.51
C PHE A 257 22.25 -27.55 40.03
N MET A 258 21.69 -26.61 40.79
CA MET A 258 21.74 -26.60 42.24
C MET A 258 21.03 -27.82 42.85
N GLU A 259 19.83 -28.15 42.37
CA GLU A 259 19.09 -29.34 42.80
C GLU A 259 19.90 -30.62 42.54
N THR A 260 20.53 -30.72 41.38
CA THR A 260 21.39 -31.86 41.02
C THR A 260 22.59 -31.97 41.95
N GLN A 261 23.26 -30.86 42.30
CA GLN A 261 24.39 -30.84 43.24
C GLN A 261 23.97 -31.31 44.64
N VAL A 262 22.82 -30.84 45.13
CA VAL A 262 22.27 -31.29 46.43
C VAL A 262 21.97 -32.79 46.41
N GLN A 263 21.37 -33.30 45.33
CA GLN A 263 21.11 -34.73 45.20
C GLN A 263 22.40 -35.55 45.15
N LEU A 264 23.40 -35.13 44.38
CA LEU A 264 24.70 -35.79 44.32
C LEU A 264 25.38 -35.84 45.69
N HIS A 265 25.38 -34.74 46.45
CA HIS A 265 25.94 -34.72 47.80
C HIS A 265 25.19 -35.65 48.77
N LYS A 266 23.86 -35.75 48.67
CA LYS A 266 23.06 -36.70 49.47
C LYS A 266 23.39 -38.16 49.13
N ILE A 267 23.52 -38.48 47.84
CA ILE A 267 23.93 -39.81 47.37
C ILE A 267 25.35 -40.12 47.83
N ASN A 268 26.27 -39.15 47.76
CA ASN A 268 27.66 -39.37 48.17
C ASN A 268 27.79 -39.58 49.69
N ARG A 269 27.02 -38.85 50.51
CA ARG A 269 26.95 -39.06 51.97
C ARG A 269 26.34 -40.39 52.35
N SER A 270 25.25 -40.82 51.70
CA SER A 270 24.62 -42.11 51.98
C SER A 270 25.50 -43.29 51.59
N LYS A 271 26.27 -43.18 50.50
CA LYS A 271 27.31 -44.17 50.13
C LYS A 271 28.44 -44.27 51.16
N HIS A 272 28.79 -43.16 51.82
CA HIS A 272 29.81 -43.17 52.90
C HIS A 272 29.24 -43.57 54.27
N SER A 273 27.94 -43.42 54.54
CA SER A 273 27.32 -43.91 55.77
C SER A 273 26.94 -45.40 55.73
N SER A 274 26.97 -46.02 54.54
CA SER A 274 26.73 -47.46 54.34
C SER A 274 28.03 -48.30 54.28
N ALA A 275 29.20 -47.69 54.51
CA ALA A 275 30.43 -48.46 54.69
C ALA A 275 30.38 -49.17 56.06
N PRO A 276 30.50 -50.52 56.12
CA PRO A 276 30.46 -51.25 57.38
C PRO A 276 31.65 -50.83 58.25
N SER A 277 31.36 -50.57 59.53
CA SER A 277 32.35 -50.69 60.59
C SER A 277 32.80 -52.15 60.66
N GLU A 278 33.76 -52.55 59.84
CA GLU A 278 34.53 -53.77 60.09
C GLU A 278 35.38 -53.55 61.33
N ALA A 279 35.14 -54.42 62.31
CA ALA A 279 35.80 -54.49 63.59
C ALA A 279 37.19 -55.15 63.48
N LEU A 280 38.03 -54.81 64.47
CA LEU A 280 39.34 -55.35 64.89
C LEU A 280 40.57 -54.62 64.34
#